data_AF-A0A2E2EEG7-F1
#
_entry.id   AF-A0A2E2EEG7-F1
#
_cell.length_a   1.000
_cell.length_b   1.000
_cell.length_c   1.000
_cell.angle_alpha   90.00
_cell.angle_beta   90.00
_cell.angle_gamma   90.00
#
_symmetry.space_group_name_H-M   'P 1'
#
loop_
_entity.id
_entity.type
_entity.pdbx_description
1 polymer ?
#
loop_
_entity_poly.entity_id
_entity_poly.type
_entity_poly.pdbx_seq_one_letter_code
_entity_poly.pdbx_strand_id
1 'polypeptide(L)'
;MIDPNNKKDYTDFIKAKGVHPPEELNHKVLDYVKKDLNPSHIVVFTKLLSVQAFIGFLTLTFCPQFNLSLTNNSDLFHYFHHTFGANICMAICGSIFVGSGAFFAAYLLGPHEIKKIKESKFLYYMSISMMALSCFFLLGSDIYLTLAAYWLMGSTLSGLVLFELNRFIRKEIFKY
;
A
#
# COMPACT_ATOMS: atom_id res chain seq x y z
N MET A 1 43.91 -10.85 -6.99
CA MET A 1 43.73 -11.06 -8.44
C MET A 1 44.09 -12.50 -8.72
N ILE A 2 43.21 -13.25 -9.39
CA ILE A 2 43.42 -14.66 -9.73
C ILE A 2 44.26 -14.69 -11.01
N ASP A 3 45.40 -15.40 -10.99
CA ASP A 3 46.27 -15.57 -12.16
C ASP A 3 45.76 -16.77 -12.99
N PRO A 4 45.27 -16.55 -14.23
CA PRO A 4 44.72 -17.60 -15.08
C PRO A 4 45.74 -18.66 -15.51
N ASN A 5 47.04 -18.43 -15.31
CA ASN A 5 48.10 -19.40 -15.62
C ASN A 5 48.59 -20.19 -14.39
N ASN A 6 48.02 -19.97 -13.21
CA ASN A 6 48.41 -20.71 -12.01
C ASN A 6 47.90 -22.16 -12.07
N LYS A 7 48.79 -23.09 -12.45
CA LYS A 7 48.50 -24.54 -12.48
C LYS A 7 48.19 -25.15 -11.10
N LYS A 8 48.43 -24.41 -10.01
CA LYS A 8 48.13 -24.82 -8.63
C LYS A 8 46.87 -24.16 -8.08
N ASP A 9 46.17 -23.32 -8.83
CA ASP A 9 44.99 -22.57 -8.37
C ASP A 9 43.93 -23.49 -7.74
N TYR A 10 43.61 -24.60 -8.41
CA TYR A 10 42.70 -25.61 -7.88
C TYR A 10 43.18 -26.22 -6.55
N THR A 11 44.48 -26.50 -6.44
CA THR A 11 45.06 -27.12 -5.24
C THR A 11 45.16 -26.12 -4.09
N ASP A 12 45.44 -24.86 -4.41
CA ASP A 12 45.50 -23.75 -3.47
C ASP A 12 44.11 -23.41 -2.94
N PHE A 13 43.07 -23.46 -3.79
CA PHE A 13 41.67 -23.31 -3.39
C PHE A 13 41.22 -24.42 -2.41
N ILE A 14 41.53 -25.68 -2.71
CA ILE A 14 41.18 -26.82 -1.83
C ILE A 14 41.92 -26.74 -0.49
N LYS A 15 43.17 -26.25 -0.48
CA LYS A 15 44.00 -26.15 0.73
C LYS A 15 43.78 -24.86 1.51
N ALA A 16 43.17 -23.85 0.91
CA ALA A 16 42.82 -22.62 1.59
C ALA A 16 41.87 -22.95 2.75
N LYS A 17 42.30 -22.66 3.99
CA LYS A 17 41.38 -22.62 5.12
C LYS A 17 40.36 -21.53 4.82
N GLY A 18 39.08 -21.90 4.73
CA GLY A 18 38.00 -20.96 4.49
C GLY A 18 38.13 -19.77 5.43
N VAL A 19 38.35 -18.58 4.86
CA VAL A 19 38.33 -17.35 5.63
C VAL A 19 36.87 -17.07 5.90
N HIS A 20 36.42 -17.39 7.11
CA HIS A 20 35.06 -17.01 7.52
C HIS A 20 35.00 -15.49 7.62
N PRO A 21 33.95 -14.85 7.10
CA PRO A 21 33.73 -13.44 7.36
C PRO A 21 33.64 -13.22 8.88
N PRO A 22 34.04 -12.04 9.39
CA PRO A 22 33.83 -11.71 10.79
C PRO A 22 32.37 -12.00 11.18
N GLU A 23 32.13 -12.64 12.33
CA GLU A 23 30.76 -13.03 12.72
C GLU A 23 29.82 -11.82 12.77
N GLU A 24 30.33 -10.65 13.15
CA GLU A 24 29.56 -9.41 13.10
C GLU A 24 29.04 -9.09 11.68
N LEU A 25 29.85 -9.29 10.65
CA LEU A 25 29.44 -9.07 9.26
C LEU A 25 28.44 -10.13 8.80
N ASN A 26 28.66 -11.39 9.19
CA ASN A 26 27.76 -12.49 8.90
C ASN A 26 26.36 -12.23 9.48
N HIS A 27 26.29 -11.86 10.76
CA HIS A 27 25.04 -11.49 11.43
C HIS A 27 24.38 -10.28 10.78
N LYS A 28 25.14 -9.22 10.45
CA LYS A 28 24.62 -8.03 9.76
C LYS A 28 23.97 -8.36 8.42
N VAL A 29 24.62 -9.19 7.59
CA VAL A 29 24.07 -9.60 6.29
C VAL A 29 22.80 -10.43 6.46
N LEU A 30 22.82 -11.41 7.38
CA LEU A 30 21.65 -12.25 7.63
C LEU A 30 20.45 -11.44 8.17
N ASP A 31 20.70 -10.49 9.05
CA ASP A 31 19.65 -9.62 9.58
C ASP A 31 19.10 -8.65 8.54
N TYR A 32 19.95 -8.15 7.65
CA TYR A 32 19.52 -7.37 6.49
C TYR A 32 18.59 -8.18 5.59
N VAL A 33 19.01 -9.39 5.20
CA VAL A 33 18.21 -10.29 4.35
C VAL A 33 16.89 -10.67 5.01
N LYS A 34 16.88 -10.96 6.31
CA LYS A 34 15.65 -11.26 7.06
C LYS A 34 14.65 -10.10 7.04
N LYS A 35 15.13 -8.87 7.24
CA LYS A 35 14.28 -7.66 7.22
C LYS A 35 13.70 -7.39 5.84
N ASP A 36 14.47 -7.65 4.79
CA ASP A 36 14.04 -7.47 3.41
C ASP A 36 12.97 -8.51 2.99
N LEU A 37 13.18 -9.78 3.37
CA LEU A 37 12.26 -10.88 3.03
C LEU A 37 10.96 -10.88 3.85
N ASN A 38 10.98 -10.33 5.07
CA ASN A 38 9.83 -10.28 5.97
C ASN A 38 9.68 -8.90 6.62
N PRO A 39 9.18 -7.90 5.85
CA PRO A 39 8.97 -6.56 6.38
C PRO A 39 7.91 -6.59 7.49
N SER A 40 8.09 -5.74 8.51
CA SER A 40 7.11 -5.64 9.60
C SER A 40 5.81 -4.98 9.14
N HIS A 41 4.70 -5.31 9.79
CA HIS A 41 3.39 -4.71 9.47
C HIS A 41 3.41 -3.18 9.57
N ILE A 42 4.15 -2.61 10.52
CA ILE A 42 4.25 -1.17 10.71
C ILE A 42 4.90 -0.50 9.50
N VAL A 43 6.04 -1.03 9.01
CA VAL A 43 6.73 -0.47 7.84
C VAL A 43 5.83 -0.50 6.61
N VAL A 44 5.16 -1.63 6.37
CA VAL A 44 4.24 -1.79 5.24
C VAL A 44 3.03 -0.87 5.38
N PHE A 45 2.47 -0.76 6.58
CA PHE A 45 1.33 0.12 6.86
C PHE A 45 1.68 1.58 6.65
N THR A 46 2.83 2.05 7.15
CA THR A 46 3.28 3.44 6.97
C THR A 46 3.48 3.78 5.50
N LYS A 47 4.05 2.86 4.70
CA LYS A 47 4.17 3.05 3.24
C LYS A 47 2.81 3.11 2.56
N LEU A 48 1.92 2.17 2.86
CA LEU A 48 0.56 2.15 2.31
C LEU A 48 -0.21 3.42 2.68
N LEU A 49 -0.11 3.86 3.93
CA LEU A 49 -0.72 5.09 4.42
C LEU A 49 -0.15 6.33 3.72
N SER A 50 1.15 6.36 3.43
CA SER A 50 1.78 7.46 2.69
C SER A 50 1.26 7.56 1.27
N VAL A 51 1.14 6.42 0.57
CA VAL A 51 0.51 6.35 -0.76
C VAL A 51 -0.95 6.81 -0.67
N GLN A 52 -1.70 6.31 0.31
CA GLN A 52 -3.09 6.70 0.51
C GLN A 52 -3.24 8.20 0.80
N ALA A 53 -2.38 8.78 1.63
CA ALA A 53 -2.43 10.20 1.95
C ALA A 53 -2.20 11.06 0.69
N PHE A 54 -1.21 10.69 -0.13
CA PHE A 54 -0.91 11.38 -1.37
C PHE A 54 -2.07 11.25 -2.39
N ILE A 55 -2.54 10.03 -2.65
CA ILE A 55 -3.63 9.79 -3.59
C ILE A 55 -4.96 10.37 -3.08
N GLY A 56 -5.22 10.29 -1.78
CA GLY A 56 -6.38 10.88 -1.14
C GLY A 56 -6.37 12.41 -1.25
N PHE A 57 -5.22 13.04 -1.05
CA PHE A 57 -5.03 14.48 -1.29
C PHE A 57 -5.36 14.85 -2.73
N LEU A 58 -4.84 14.09 -3.72
CA LEU A 58 -5.17 14.30 -5.12
C LEU A 58 -6.67 14.11 -5.40
N THR A 59 -7.29 13.11 -4.79
CA THR A 59 -8.72 12.83 -4.95
C THR A 59 -9.58 14.00 -4.45
N LEU A 60 -9.19 14.66 -3.36
CA LEU A 60 -9.89 15.84 -2.82
C LEU A 60 -9.85 17.07 -3.75
N THR A 61 -9.02 17.06 -4.79
CA THR A 61 -8.99 18.14 -5.80
C THR A 61 -10.10 18.05 -6.84
N PHE A 62 -10.78 16.90 -6.95
CA PHE A 62 -11.86 16.71 -7.93
C PHE A 62 -13.06 15.91 -7.38
N CYS A 63 -12.92 15.29 -6.21
CA CYS A 63 -13.95 14.50 -5.55
C CYS A 63 -14.01 14.88 -4.07
N PRO A 64 -14.79 15.92 -3.72
CA PRO A 64 -14.98 16.33 -2.34
C PRO A 64 -15.47 15.18 -1.45
N GLN A 65 -14.92 15.06 -0.24
CA GLN A 65 -15.33 14.05 0.74
C GLN A 65 -15.96 14.75 1.93
N PHE A 66 -17.24 14.48 2.24
CA PHE A 66 -17.98 15.15 3.32
C PHE A 66 -17.86 16.69 3.25
N ASN A 67 -18.11 17.26 2.07
CA ASN A 67 -17.96 18.68 1.74
C ASN A 67 -16.52 19.25 1.87
N LEU A 68 -15.53 18.42 2.23
CA LEU A 68 -14.12 18.82 2.19
C LEU A 68 -13.63 18.77 0.74
N SER A 69 -13.25 19.92 0.19
CA SER A 69 -12.66 20.06 -1.15
C SER A 69 -11.43 20.96 -1.09
N LEU A 70 -10.43 20.69 -1.93
CA LEU A 70 -9.24 21.54 -2.06
C LEU A 70 -9.38 22.62 -3.15
N THR A 71 -10.27 22.42 -4.12
CA THR A 71 -10.40 23.26 -5.33
C THR A 71 -11.81 23.79 -5.51
N ASN A 72 -12.76 23.40 -4.66
CA ASN A 72 -14.20 23.63 -4.81
C ASN A 72 -14.79 23.06 -6.11
N ASN A 73 -14.10 22.16 -6.81
CA ASN A 73 -14.70 21.42 -7.92
C ASN A 73 -15.58 20.31 -7.35
N SER A 74 -16.88 20.45 -7.54
CA SER A 74 -17.90 19.52 -7.05
C SER A 74 -18.67 18.82 -8.19
N ASP A 75 -18.26 18.96 -9.44
CA ASP A 75 -19.02 18.43 -10.59
C ASP A 75 -19.20 16.91 -10.51
N LEU A 76 -18.12 16.19 -10.18
CA LEU A 76 -18.17 14.73 -10.03
C LEU A 76 -19.05 14.30 -8.85
N PHE A 77 -18.95 15.03 -7.73
CA PHE A 77 -19.79 14.80 -6.56
C PHE A 77 -21.27 15.06 -6.87
N HIS A 78 -21.60 16.19 -7.51
CA HIS A 78 -22.95 16.52 -7.93
C HIS A 78 -23.52 15.48 -8.89
N TYR A 79 -22.73 15.05 -9.87
CA TYR A 79 -23.14 13.98 -10.79
C TYR A 79 -23.55 12.71 -10.03
N PHE A 80 -22.70 12.21 -9.13
CA PHE A 80 -23.03 11.00 -8.36
C PHE A 80 -24.19 11.22 -7.38
N HIS A 81 -24.22 12.36 -6.70
CA HIS A 81 -25.25 12.69 -5.73
C HIS A 81 -26.64 12.80 -6.37
N HIS A 82 -26.75 13.47 -7.52
CA HIS A 82 -28.01 13.60 -8.26
C HIS A 82 -28.45 12.29 -8.92
N THR A 83 -27.51 11.46 -9.37
CA THR A 83 -27.83 10.22 -10.10
C THR A 83 -28.19 9.06 -9.17
N PHE A 84 -27.45 8.88 -8.07
CA PHE A 84 -27.55 7.70 -7.21
C PHE A 84 -28.05 8.00 -5.79
N GLY A 85 -28.19 9.26 -5.42
CA GLY A 85 -28.55 9.69 -4.07
C GLY A 85 -27.37 9.67 -3.09
N ALA A 86 -27.57 10.30 -1.93
CA ALA A 86 -26.50 10.55 -0.95
C ALA A 86 -25.78 9.27 -0.49
N ASN A 87 -26.52 8.22 -0.12
CA ASN A 87 -25.93 6.99 0.44
C ASN A 87 -24.99 6.29 -0.56
N ILE A 88 -25.45 6.11 -1.80
CA ILE A 88 -24.66 5.44 -2.84
C ILE A 88 -23.50 6.33 -3.27
N CYS A 89 -23.72 7.65 -3.40
CA CYS A 89 -22.67 8.61 -3.67
C CYS A 89 -21.54 8.50 -2.64
N MET A 90 -21.85 8.42 -1.35
CA MET A 90 -20.85 8.28 -0.30
C MET A 90 -20.10 6.96 -0.37
N ALA A 91 -20.77 5.85 -0.68
CA ALA A 91 -20.10 4.58 -0.93
C ALA A 91 -19.15 4.64 -2.14
N ILE A 92 -19.56 5.26 -3.24
CA ILE A 92 -18.71 5.46 -4.44
C ILE A 92 -17.52 6.37 -4.11
N CYS A 93 -17.75 7.47 -3.38
CA CYS A 93 -16.71 8.41 -2.98
C CYS A 93 -15.65 7.74 -2.10
N GLY A 94 -16.07 6.96 -1.09
CA GLY A 94 -15.17 6.14 -0.29
C GLY A 94 -14.44 5.11 -1.15
N SER A 95 -15.14 4.53 -2.14
CA SER A 95 -14.56 3.57 -3.06
C SER A 95 -13.44 4.15 -3.92
N ILE A 96 -13.66 5.34 -4.46
CA ILE A 96 -12.65 6.06 -5.25
C ILE A 96 -11.48 6.46 -4.35
N PHE A 97 -11.77 6.98 -3.16
CA PHE A 97 -10.76 7.49 -2.23
C PHE A 97 -9.76 6.41 -1.78
N VAL A 98 -10.24 5.30 -1.21
CA VAL A 98 -9.34 4.21 -0.74
C VAL A 98 -8.95 3.27 -1.87
N GLY A 99 -9.86 3.00 -2.80
CA GLY A 99 -9.62 2.11 -3.92
C GLY A 99 -8.51 2.58 -4.85
N SER A 100 -8.45 3.87 -5.17
CA SER A 100 -7.35 4.44 -5.97
C SER A 100 -6.01 4.31 -5.24
N GLY A 101 -5.96 4.56 -3.93
CA GLY A 101 -4.77 4.32 -3.12
C GLY A 101 -4.33 2.85 -3.14
N ALA A 102 -5.27 1.91 -3.01
CA ALA A 102 -5.00 0.48 -3.13
C ALA A 102 -4.45 0.10 -4.51
N PHE A 103 -5.00 0.69 -5.58
CA PHE A 103 -4.54 0.52 -6.95
C PHE A 103 -3.09 0.96 -7.11
N PHE A 104 -2.76 2.20 -6.74
CA PHE A 104 -1.39 2.73 -6.87
C PHE A 104 -0.40 2.02 -5.95
N ALA A 105 -0.81 1.67 -4.73
CA ALA A 105 0.03 0.96 -3.78
C ALA A 105 0.50 -0.40 -4.32
N ALA A 106 -0.31 -1.09 -5.12
CA ALA A 106 0.07 -2.36 -5.73
C ALA A 106 1.26 -2.25 -6.70
N TYR A 107 1.54 -1.07 -7.25
CA TYR A 107 2.67 -0.81 -8.14
C TYR A 107 3.86 -0.16 -7.41
N LEU A 108 3.62 0.58 -6.33
CA LEU A 108 4.67 1.26 -5.56
C LEU A 108 5.30 0.38 -4.47
N LEU A 109 4.57 -0.59 -3.93
CA LEU A 109 5.07 -1.51 -2.90
C LEU A 109 5.85 -2.69 -3.49
N GLY A 110 6.82 -3.19 -2.73
CA GLY A 110 7.58 -4.39 -3.05
C GLY A 110 6.75 -5.68 -2.95
N PRO A 111 7.19 -6.79 -3.56
CA PRO A 111 6.48 -8.07 -3.54
C PRO A 111 6.25 -8.63 -2.12
N HIS A 112 7.27 -8.54 -1.26
CA HIS A 112 7.20 -9.00 0.13
C HIS A 112 6.21 -8.17 0.95
N GLU A 113 6.10 -6.87 0.64
CA GLU A 113 5.16 -5.95 1.29
C GLU A 113 3.72 -6.26 0.86
N ILE A 114 3.48 -6.52 -0.43
CA ILE A 114 2.17 -6.97 -0.93
C ILE A 114 1.77 -8.30 -0.30
N LYS A 115 2.71 -9.24 -0.18
CA LYS A 115 2.45 -10.51 0.52
C LYS A 115 2.03 -10.24 1.98
N LYS A 116 2.68 -9.29 2.64
CA LYS A 116 2.34 -8.89 4.01
C LYS A 116 0.97 -8.23 4.13
N ILE A 117 0.56 -7.42 3.15
CA ILE A 117 -0.81 -6.86 3.09
C ILE A 117 -1.81 -8.00 2.92
N LYS A 118 -1.55 -8.96 2.03
CA LYS A 118 -2.46 -10.09 1.77
C LYS A 118 -2.81 -10.87 3.04
N GLU A 119 -1.85 -11.08 3.94
CA GLU A 119 -2.05 -11.80 5.21
C GLU A 119 -3.10 -11.14 6.12
N SER A 120 -3.27 -9.82 6.03
CA SER A 120 -4.18 -9.07 6.92
C SER A 120 -4.95 -7.96 6.18
N LYS A 121 -5.27 -8.18 4.90
CA LYS A 121 -5.78 -7.13 3.98
C LYS A 121 -6.98 -6.37 4.51
N PHE A 122 -7.90 -7.07 5.18
CA PHE A 122 -9.07 -6.47 5.80
C PHE A 122 -8.68 -5.43 6.86
N LEU A 123 -7.74 -5.78 7.75
CA LEU A 123 -7.29 -4.87 8.81
C LEU A 123 -6.58 -3.64 8.25
N TYR A 124 -5.76 -3.80 7.19
CA TYR A 124 -5.09 -2.67 6.54
C TYR A 124 -6.11 -1.65 6.01
N TYR A 125 -7.05 -2.10 5.16
CA TYR A 125 -8.00 -1.19 4.51
C TYR A 125 -9.08 -0.66 5.47
N MET A 126 -9.49 -1.45 6.46
CA MET A 126 -10.36 -0.97 7.52
C MET A 126 -9.67 0.12 8.36
N SER A 127 -8.42 -0.11 8.77
CA SER A 127 -7.66 0.88 9.56
C SER A 127 -7.45 2.17 8.79
N ILE A 128 -7.08 2.08 7.52
CA ILE A 128 -6.94 3.25 6.64
C ILE A 128 -8.26 4.02 6.51
N SER A 129 -9.36 3.31 6.30
CA SER A 129 -10.68 3.94 6.17
C SER A 129 -11.09 4.66 7.46
N MET A 130 -10.87 4.03 8.62
CA MET A 130 -11.13 4.64 9.93
C MET A 130 -10.24 5.86 10.20
N MET A 131 -8.96 5.78 9.84
CA MET A 131 -8.04 6.91 9.95
C MET A 131 -8.48 8.07 9.04
N ALA A 132 -8.89 7.79 7.80
CA ALA A 132 -9.38 8.82 6.88
C ALA A 132 -10.65 9.50 7.40
N LEU A 133 -11.64 8.74 7.88
CA LEU A 133 -12.84 9.30 8.50
C LEU A 133 -12.50 10.14 9.74
N SER A 134 -11.55 9.66 10.55
CA SER A 134 -11.08 10.41 11.72
C SER A 134 -10.41 11.73 11.31
N CYS A 135 -9.61 11.73 10.24
CA CYS A 135 -9.02 12.95 9.68
C CYS A 135 -10.09 13.92 9.17
N PHE A 136 -11.10 13.45 8.43
CA PHE A 136 -12.19 14.31 7.97
C PHE A 136 -12.94 14.94 9.14
N PHE A 137 -13.22 14.16 10.20
CA PHE A 137 -13.86 14.67 11.41
C PHE A 137 -13.01 15.76 12.08
N LEU A 138 -11.71 15.52 12.24
CA LEU A 138 -10.78 16.49 12.86
C LEU A 138 -10.58 17.75 12.02
N LEU A 139 -10.73 17.66 10.70
CA LEU A 139 -10.65 18.80 9.77
C LEU A 139 -11.97 19.60 9.70
N GLY A 140 -12.99 19.23 10.47
CA GLY A 140 -14.24 19.98 10.59
C GLY A 140 -15.33 19.57 9.60
N SER A 141 -15.25 18.38 8.98
CA SER A 141 -16.33 17.86 8.14
C SER A 141 -17.55 17.45 8.98
N ASP A 142 -18.74 17.81 8.50
CA ASP A 142 -20.01 17.34 9.07
C ASP A 142 -20.28 15.88 8.67
N ILE A 143 -19.86 14.95 9.53
CA ILE A 143 -19.97 13.51 9.28
C ILE A 143 -21.24 12.96 9.95
N TYR A 144 -22.27 12.71 9.15
CA TYR A 144 -23.43 11.94 9.58
C TYR A 144 -23.11 10.45 9.64
N LEU A 145 -23.47 9.78 10.75
CA LEU A 145 -23.13 8.38 11.01
C LEU A 145 -23.57 7.43 9.88
N THR A 146 -24.78 7.63 9.34
CA THR A 146 -25.30 6.80 8.23
C THR A 146 -24.44 6.95 6.97
N LEU A 147 -24.10 8.19 6.60
CA LEU A 147 -23.25 8.46 5.43
C LEU A 147 -21.82 7.94 5.65
N ALA A 148 -21.29 8.06 6.86
CA ALA A 148 -20.00 7.50 7.25
C ALA A 148 -19.97 5.97 7.11
N ALA A 149 -21.06 5.29 7.49
CA ALA A 149 -21.16 3.84 7.34
C ALA A 149 -21.13 3.42 5.86
N TYR A 150 -21.91 4.10 4.99
CA TYR A 150 -21.86 3.85 3.54
C TYR A 150 -20.47 4.12 2.95
N TRP A 151 -19.85 5.23 3.35
CA TRP A 151 -18.50 5.58 2.93
C TRP A 151 -17.47 4.51 3.34
N LEU A 152 -17.51 4.09 4.60
CA LEU A 152 -16.62 3.07 5.18
C LEU A 152 -16.78 1.70 4.50
N MET A 153 -18.02 1.32 4.18
CA MET A 153 -18.31 0.09 3.43
C MET A 153 -17.71 0.16 2.03
N GLY A 154 -17.96 1.25 1.30
CA GLY A 154 -17.41 1.45 -0.05
C GLY A 154 -15.88 1.49 -0.07
N SER A 155 -15.29 2.23 0.86
CA SER A 155 -13.83 2.37 0.97
C SER A 155 -13.14 1.04 1.29
N THR A 156 -13.67 0.28 2.24
CA THR A 156 -13.09 -1.01 2.64
C THR A 156 -13.29 -2.06 1.54
N LEU A 157 -14.49 -2.15 0.96
CA LEU A 157 -14.80 -3.11 -0.08
C LEU A 157 -13.95 -2.88 -1.33
N SER A 158 -13.90 -1.64 -1.82
CA SER A 158 -13.09 -1.27 -2.98
C SER A 158 -11.60 -1.50 -2.75
N GLY A 159 -11.08 -1.17 -1.55
CA GLY A 159 -9.69 -1.41 -1.19
C GLY A 159 -9.33 -2.89 -1.29
N LEU A 160 -10.20 -3.77 -0.79
CA LEU A 160 -10.03 -5.22 -0.90
C LEU A 160 -10.10 -5.73 -2.35
N VAL A 161 -11.09 -5.28 -3.11
CA VAL A 161 -11.33 -5.71 -4.50
C VAL A 161 -10.18 -5.24 -5.39
N LEU A 162 -9.85 -3.95 -5.36
CA LEU A 162 -8.80 -3.39 -6.20
C LEU A 162 -7.41 -3.90 -5.80
N PHE A 163 -7.15 -4.16 -4.52
CA PHE A 163 -5.92 -4.84 -4.12
C PHE A 163 -5.79 -6.23 -4.75
N GLU A 164 -6.83 -7.06 -4.67
CA GLU A 164 -6.80 -8.43 -5.22
C GLU A 164 -6.69 -8.43 -6.75
N LEU A 165 -7.45 -7.55 -7.42
CA LEU A 165 -7.38 -7.38 -8.87
C LEU A 165 -5.98 -6.97 -9.31
N ASN A 166 -5.38 -5.95 -8.68
CA ASN A 166 -4.05 -5.51 -9.04
C ASN A 166 -2.96 -6.53 -8.70
N ARG A 167 -3.12 -7.30 -7.61
CA ARG A 167 -2.19 -8.40 -7.32
C ARG A 167 -2.24 -9.46 -8.42
N PHE A 168 -3.42 -9.80 -8.91
CA PHE A 168 -3.58 -10.74 -10.02
C PHE A 168 -2.93 -10.20 -11.30
N ILE A 169 -3.26 -8.96 -11.68
CA ILE A 169 -2.68 -8.28 -12.84
C ILE A 169 -1.15 -8.24 -12.74
N ARG A 170 -0.61 -7.89 -11.58
CA ARG A 170 0.84 -7.81 -11.36
C ARG A 170 1.52 -9.16 -11.54
N LYS A 171 0.89 -10.24 -11.08
CA LYS A 171 1.41 -11.60 -11.25
C LYS A 171 1.51 -11.98 -12.73
N GLU A 172 0.46 -11.70 -13.50
CA GLU A 172 0.41 -12.03 -14.93
C GLU A 172 1.37 -11.18 -15.78
N ILE A 173 1.46 -9.87 -15.50
CA ILE A 173 2.28 -8.94 -16.30
C ILE A 173 3.78 -9.07 -15.96
N PHE A 174 4.12 -9.11 -14.66
CA PHE A 174 5.52 -9.03 -14.23
C PHE A 174 6.17 -10.40 -13.99
N LYS A 175 5.45 -11.51 -14.21
CA LYS A 175 5.91 -12.90 -14.00
C LYS A 175 6.62 -13.08 -12.65
N TYR A 176 6.01 -12.55 -11.60
CA TYR A 176 6.46 -12.69 -10.22
C TYR A 176 5.95 -13.97 -9.57
#